data_AF-A0A3M6AQP8-F1
#
_entry.id   AF-A0A3M6AQP8-F1
#
_cell.length_a   1.000
_cell.length_b   1.000
_cell.length_c   1.000
_cell.angle_alpha   90.00
_cell.angle_beta   90.00
_cell.angle_gamma   90.00
#
_symmetry.space_group_name_H-M   'P 1'
#
loop_
_entity.id
_entity.type
_entity.pdbx_description
1 polymer ?
#
loop_
_entity_poly.entity_id
_entity_poly.type
_entity_poly.pdbx_seq_one_letter_code
_entity_poly.pdbx_strand_id
1 'polypeptide(L)'
;PECGWVDESADEKPDVRVEETDAQTRVRQAKRKLDDYIDIFDPTLKAPVKEKSGEEKAGAGNLQPIVSQPLTEPASPKAARYSETRTNNLERLVDSYRQAKAELSLDDFKLLKLRIPGQGEVSLRGYFRHIKYAQTGYNGRVLFGGGLIEQRYGLGFKFRFFDRIDGKLVTLYVSPAQMQAYRSSRYISELLSHADDVKFFTVYALGTVTQSPSGKSYGLEVDDLRHLAIVLGPAKDLVEEGKAAAP
;
A
#
# COMPACT_ATOMS: atom_id res chain seq x y z
N PRO A 1 -36.83 18.83 -51.49
CA PRO A 1 -35.71 18.45 -50.60
C PRO A 1 -35.45 19.57 -49.60
N GLU A 2 -36.24 19.56 -48.52
CA GLU A 2 -36.17 20.51 -47.42
C GLU A 2 -35.55 19.82 -46.20
N CYS A 3 -34.48 20.39 -45.66
CA CYS A 3 -34.33 20.76 -44.24
C CYS A 3 -32.87 21.12 -43.98
N GLY A 4 -32.60 22.41 -43.80
CA GLY A 4 -31.40 22.92 -43.16
C GLY A 4 -31.54 22.81 -41.65
N TRP A 5 -30.48 22.36 -40.98
CA TRP A 5 -30.44 22.27 -39.52
C TRP A 5 -30.31 23.68 -38.96
N VAL A 6 -31.36 24.12 -38.27
CA VAL A 6 -31.39 25.33 -37.44
C VAL A 6 -30.88 24.94 -36.04
N ASP A 7 -29.77 25.55 -35.64
CA ASP A 7 -29.38 25.72 -34.24
C ASP A 7 -30.41 26.64 -33.57
N GLU A 8 -31.02 26.21 -32.47
CA GLU A 8 -31.14 26.99 -31.22
C GLU A 8 -31.90 26.17 -30.17
N SER A 9 -31.23 25.81 -29.08
CA SER A 9 -31.90 25.51 -27.82
C SER A 9 -30.98 25.92 -26.69
N ALA A 10 -31.03 27.22 -26.39
CA ALA A 10 -30.72 27.74 -25.08
C ALA A 10 -31.63 27.05 -24.05
N ASP A 11 -31.02 26.27 -23.17
CA ASP A 11 -31.63 25.83 -21.91
C ASP A 11 -30.50 25.83 -20.86
N GLU A 12 -30.36 26.96 -20.16
CA GLU A 12 -29.60 27.06 -18.92
C GLU A 12 -30.20 26.10 -17.88
N LYS A 13 -29.45 25.06 -17.52
CA LYS A 13 -29.65 24.24 -16.31
C LYS A 13 -28.30 23.89 -15.69
N PRO A 14 -28.25 23.69 -14.36
CA PRO A 14 -27.29 24.35 -13.48
C PRO A 14 -25.90 23.70 -13.46
N ASP A 15 -24.97 24.50 -12.99
CA ASP A 15 -23.51 24.36 -12.87
C ASP A 15 -23.01 23.21 -11.97
N VAL A 16 -23.62 22.01 -12.04
CA VAL A 16 -23.33 20.88 -11.14
C VAL A 16 -22.67 19.69 -11.87
N ARG A 17 -22.82 19.58 -13.20
CA ARG A 17 -22.27 18.43 -13.97
C ARG A 17 -20.86 18.64 -14.53
N VAL A 18 -20.39 19.88 -14.64
CA VAL A 18 -19.08 20.19 -15.24
C VAL A 18 -17.96 19.92 -14.23
N GLU A 19 -18.14 20.28 -12.96
CA GLU A 19 -17.15 20.00 -11.91
C GLU A 19 -16.94 18.51 -11.66
N GLU A 20 -18.01 17.70 -11.69
CA GLU A 20 -17.90 16.25 -11.49
C GLU A 20 -17.15 15.56 -12.64
N THR A 21 -17.32 16.06 -13.86
CA THR A 21 -16.58 15.59 -15.05
C THR A 21 -15.13 16.04 -15.03
N ASP A 22 -14.85 17.27 -14.59
CA ASP A 22 -13.48 17.79 -14.45
C ASP A 22 -12.72 17.04 -13.34
N ALA A 23 -13.33 16.84 -12.17
CA ALA A 23 -12.73 16.09 -11.07
C ALA A 23 -12.42 14.63 -11.46
N GLN A 24 -13.35 13.94 -12.15
CA GLN A 24 -13.09 12.59 -12.67
C GLN A 24 -12.00 12.58 -13.76
N THR A 25 -11.95 13.61 -14.61
CA THR A 25 -10.91 13.75 -15.62
C THR A 25 -9.54 14.00 -14.99
N ARG A 26 -9.46 14.85 -13.96
CA ARG A 26 -8.25 15.08 -13.16
C ARG A 26 -7.78 13.81 -12.46
N VAL A 27 -8.68 13.03 -11.86
CA VAL A 27 -8.34 11.73 -11.26
C VAL A 27 -7.79 10.77 -12.31
N ARG A 28 -8.41 10.68 -13.49
CA ARG A 28 -7.90 9.83 -14.59
C ARG A 28 -6.54 10.29 -15.10
N GLN A 29 -6.32 11.60 -15.23
CA GLN A 29 -5.03 12.17 -15.61
C GLN A 29 -3.96 11.93 -14.55
N ALA A 30 -4.29 12.11 -13.27
CA ALA A 30 -3.42 11.81 -12.15
C ALA A 30 -3.04 10.33 -12.12
N LYS A 31 -4.01 9.42 -12.26
CA LYS A 31 -3.74 7.96 -12.35
C LYS A 31 -2.87 7.59 -13.54
N ARG A 32 -3.01 8.27 -14.69
CA ARG A 32 -2.17 8.04 -15.88
C ARG A 32 -0.73 8.50 -15.72
N LYS A 33 -0.44 9.40 -14.78
CA LYS A 33 0.94 9.81 -14.47
C LYS A 33 1.67 8.77 -13.64
N LEU A 34 0.93 7.92 -12.92
CA LEU A 34 1.48 6.88 -12.05
C LEU A 34 1.66 5.59 -12.85
N ASP A 35 2.83 4.98 -12.73
CA ASP A 35 3.13 3.73 -13.42
C ASP A 35 2.33 2.54 -12.86
N ASP A 36 2.12 2.50 -11.54
CA ASP A 36 1.43 1.40 -10.84
C ASP A 36 0.50 1.93 -9.74
N TYR A 37 -0.65 2.49 -10.15
CA TYR A 37 -1.69 2.89 -9.20
C TYR A 37 -2.45 1.66 -8.67
N ILE A 38 -2.54 1.55 -7.34
CA ILE A 38 -3.28 0.48 -6.66
C ILE A 38 -4.69 0.98 -6.31
N ASP A 39 -5.70 0.36 -6.90
CA ASP A 39 -7.10 0.64 -6.60
C ASP A 39 -7.57 -0.08 -5.33
N ILE A 40 -7.12 -1.32 -5.12
CA ILE A 40 -7.56 -2.17 -4.00
C ILE A 40 -6.35 -2.69 -3.22
N PHE A 41 -6.30 -2.36 -1.93
CA PHE A 41 -5.36 -2.97 -1.00
C PHE A 41 -6.08 -3.88 -0.03
N ASP A 42 -5.73 -5.16 -0.02
CA ASP A 42 -6.32 -6.15 0.87
C ASP A 42 -5.27 -6.76 1.81
N PRO A 43 -5.18 -6.27 3.06
CA PRO A 43 -4.23 -6.80 4.04
C PRO A 43 -4.61 -8.19 4.53
N THR A 44 -5.86 -8.63 4.35
CA THR A 44 -6.38 -9.88 4.91
C THR A 44 -6.25 -11.08 3.98
N LEU A 45 -5.87 -10.87 2.71
CA LEU A 45 -5.55 -11.96 1.79
C LEU A 45 -4.33 -12.73 2.29
N LYS A 46 -4.56 -13.77 3.08
CA LYS A 46 -3.62 -14.87 3.26
C LYS A 46 -3.32 -15.42 1.87
N ALA A 47 -2.04 -15.62 1.55
CA ALA A 47 -1.64 -16.33 0.33
C ALA A 47 -2.49 -17.60 0.22
N PRO A 48 -2.95 -17.98 -0.99
CA PRO A 48 -3.79 -19.16 -1.12
C PRO A 48 -3.03 -20.33 -0.49
N VAL A 49 -3.57 -20.84 0.61
CA VAL A 49 -3.23 -22.18 1.06
C VAL A 49 -3.53 -23.02 -0.15
N LYS A 50 -2.52 -23.68 -0.72
CA LYS A 50 -2.70 -24.74 -1.70
C LYS A 50 -3.84 -25.60 -1.16
N GLU A 51 -5.03 -25.43 -1.72
CA GLU A 51 -6.04 -26.46 -1.62
C GLU A 51 -5.32 -27.69 -2.15
N LYS A 52 -5.22 -28.71 -1.31
CA LYS A 52 -4.85 -30.04 -1.77
C LYS A 52 -5.94 -30.42 -2.76
N SER A 53 -5.73 -30.07 -4.02
CA SER A 53 -6.43 -30.64 -5.16
C SER A 53 -6.26 -32.15 -5.00
N GLY A 54 -7.38 -32.78 -4.67
CA GLY A 54 -7.46 -34.17 -4.27
C GLY A 54 -6.88 -35.11 -5.31
N GLU A 55 -6.49 -36.27 -4.78
CA GLU A 55 -6.05 -37.46 -5.49
C GLU A 55 -6.73 -37.66 -6.85
N GLU A 56 -5.88 -37.90 -7.84
CA GLU A 56 -6.21 -38.56 -9.09
C GLU A 56 -7.04 -39.83 -8.83
N LYS A 57 -8.19 -39.92 -9.50
CA LYS A 57 -8.68 -41.22 -9.94
C LYS A 57 -9.19 -41.12 -11.36
N ALA A 58 -8.38 -41.68 -12.27
CA ALA A 58 -8.78 -42.00 -13.62
C ALA A 58 -9.96 -42.99 -13.61
N GLY A 59 -10.95 -42.76 -14.46
CA GLY A 59 -12.07 -43.64 -14.72
C GLY A 59 -12.84 -43.18 -15.95
N ALA A 60 -12.74 -43.96 -17.03
CA ALA A 60 -13.15 -43.63 -18.38
C ALA A 60 -14.68 -43.57 -18.62
N GLY A 61 -15.07 -42.68 -19.55
CA GLY A 61 -16.10 -42.93 -20.57
C GLY A 61 -17.56 -42.66 -20.21
N ASN A 62 -18.16 -41.58 -20.73
CA ASN A 62 -19.04 -41.64 -21.91
C ASN A 62 -19.45 -40.24 -22.41
N LEU A 63 -19.56 -40.11 -23.74
CA LEU A 63 -19.92 -38.90 -24.48
C LEU A 63 -21.45 -38.80 -24.73
N GLN A 64 -21.91 -37.56 -24.94
CA GLN A 64 -23.12 -37.06 -25.65
C GLN A 64 -24.27 -36.47 -24.79
N PRO A 65 -25.10 -35.56 -25.35
CA PRO A 65 -24.74 -34.36 -26.11
C PRO A 65 -25.49 -33.08 -25.65
N ILE A 66 -25.02 -31.94 -26.18
CA ILE A 66 -25.52 -30.56 -26.05
C ILE A 66 -26.95 -30.39 -26.58
N VAL A 67 -27.86 -29.75 -25.82
CA VAL A 67 -29.04 -29.02 -26.36
C VAL A 67 -29.44 -27.82 -25.46
N SER A 68 -29.34 -26.62 -26.05
CA SER A 68 -30.16 -25.40 -25.88
C SER A 68 -30.07 -24.47 -24.66
N GLN A 69 -29.47 -23.29 -24.90
CA GLN A 69 -29.86 -21.98 -24.36
C GLN A 69 -31.30 -21.61 -24.83
N PRO A 70 -32.05 -20.74 -24.12
CA PRO A 70 -31.90 -19.26 -24.18
C PRO A 70 -32.12 -18.61 -22.79
N LEU A 71 -31.63 -17.40 -22.47
CA LEU A 71 -32.03 -16.11 -23.02
C LEU A 71 -30.99 -15.08 -22.55
N THR A 72 -30.38 -14.36 -23.49
CA THR A 72 -29.41 -13.30 -23.21
C THR A 72 -30.15 -12.05 -22.77
N GLU A 73 -30.05 -11.69 -21.49
CA GLU A 73 -30.40 -10.33 -21.04
C GLU A 73 -29.35 -9.34 -21.58
N PRO A 74 -29.76 -8.16 -22.04
CA PRO A 74 -28.86 -7.20 -22.67
C PRO A 74 -27.83 -6.72 -21.66
N ALA A 75 -26.57 -7.05 -21.92
CA ALA A 75 -25.44 -6.54 -21.18
C ALA A 75 -25.48 -5.00 -21.21
N SER A 76 -25.71 -4.42 -20.05
CA SER A 76 -25.40 -3.02 -19.77
C SER A 76 -23.99 -2.72 -20.29
N PRO A 77 -23.76 -1.60 -21.01
CA PRO A 77 -22.50 -1.34 -21.67
C PRO A 77 -21.38 -1.38 -20.63
N LYS A 78 -20.50 -2.39 -20.76
CA LYS A 78 -19.26 -2.49 -19.99
C LYS A 78 -18.47 -1.22 -20.30
N ALA A 79 -18.52 -0.27 -19.38
CA ALA A 79 -17.55 0.82 -19.31
C ALA A 79 -16.16 0.20 -19.50
N ALA A 80 -15.34 0.84 -20.34
CA ALA A 80 -14.01 0.40 -20.70
C ALA A 80 -13.31 -0.22 -19.48
N ARG A 81 -12.96 -1.50 -19.57
CA ARG A 81 -12.42 -2.30 -18.46
C ARG A 81 -11.06 -1.72 -18.06
N TYR A 82 -11.07 -0.72 -17.19
CA TYR A 82 -9.94 -0.44 -16.33
C TYR A 82 -9.88 -1.64 -15.38
N SER A 83 -8.92 -2.55 -15.59
CA SER A 83 -8.71 -3.66 -14.67
C SER A 83 -8.27 -3.07 -13.34
N GLU A 84 -9.10 -3.21 -12.30
CA GLU A 84 -8.75 -2.73 -10.95
C GLU A 84 -7.46 -3.40 -10.48
N THR A 85 -6.45 -2.60 -10.13
CA THR A 85 -5.17 -3.13 -9.62
C THR A 85 -5.34 -3.49 -8.15
N ARG A 86 -5.28 -4.79 -7.83
CA ARG A 86 -5.39 -5.31 -6.45
C ARG A 86 -4.06 -5.88 -5.95
N THR A 87 -3.66 -5.53 -4.72
CA THR A 87 -2.49 -6.10 -4.05
C THR A 87 -2.73 -6.36 -2.57
N ASN A 88 -2.00 -7.32 -2.01
CA ASN A 88 -1.91 -7.58 -0.58
C ASN A 88 -0.52 -7.30 0.00
N ASN A 89 0.43 -6.88 -0.83
CA ASN A 89 1.77 -6.52 -0.41
C ASN A 89 1.82 -5.04 -0.03
N LEU A 90 2.14 -4.73 1.23
CA LEU A 90 2.25 -3.36 1.71
C LEU A 90 3.38 -2.59 1.01
N GLU A 91 4.47 -3.24 0.68
CA GLU A 91 5.62 -2.61 0.03
C GLU A 91 5.22 -1.96 -1.30
N ARG A 92 4.51 -2.71 -2.12
CA ARG A 92 4.00 -2.23 -3.42
C ARG A 92 3.04 -1.04 -3.25
N LEU A 93 2.23 -1.05 -2.18
CA LEU A 93 1.37 0.10 -1.83
C LEU A 93 2.19 1.32 -1.38
N VAL A 94 3.24 1.11 -0.59
CA VAL A 94 4.14 2.17 -0.13
C VAL A 94 4.85 2.82 -1.31
N ASP A 95 5.32 2.03 -2.27
CA ASP A 95 5.98 2.55 -3.48
C ASP A 95 5.03 3.39 -4.32
N SER A 96 3.82 2.89 -4.58
CA SER A 96 2.75 3.63 -5.26
C SER A 96 2.41 4.95 -4.53
N TYR A 97 2.30 4.90 -3.19
CA TYR A 97 2.07 6.10 -2.37
C TYR A 97 3.22 7.12 -2.47
N ARG A 98 4.47 6.65 -2.45
CA ARG A 98 5.65 7.52 -2.54
C ARG A 98 5.78 8.13 -3.93
N GLN A 99 5.54 7.37 -4.98
CA GLN A 99 5.49 7.85 -6.37
C GLN A 99 4.41 8.91 -6.51
N ALA A 100 3.19 8.62 -6.07
CA ALA A 100 2.08 9.56 -6.11
C ALA A 100 2.37 10.85 -5.33
N LYS A 101 3.05 10.78 -4.20
CA LYS A 101 3.46 11.96 -3.42
C LYS A 101 4.57 12.78 -4.11
N ALA A 102 5.40 12.16 -4.94
CA ALA A 102 6.52 12.82 -5.60
C ALA A 102 6.13 13.44 -6.95
N GLU A 103 5.26 12.78 -7.71
CA GLU A 103 4.92 13.17 -9.09
C GLU A 103 3.66 14.04 -9.20
N LEU A 104 2.75 13.95 -8.23
CA LEU A 104 1.48 14.67 -8.28
C LEU A 104 1.50 15.96 -7.46
N SER A 105 0.66 16.90 -7.87
CA SER A 105 0.36 18.08 -7.05
C SER A 105 -0.36 17.67 -5.77
N LEU A 106 -0.30 18.51 -4.74
CA LEU A 106 -0.98 18.23 -3.47
C LEU A 106 -2.49 18.08 -3.63
N ASP A 107 -3.09 18.75 -4.60
CA ASP A 107 -4.54 18.69 -4.84
C ASP A 107 -4.93 17.41 -5.58
N ASP A 108 -4.17 17.03 -6.62
CA ASP A 108 -4.36 15.75 -7.32
C ASP A 108 -4.17 14.56 -6.36
N PHE A 109 -3.17 14.65 -5.48
CA PHE A 109 -2.89 13.62 -4.50
C PHE A 109 -4.02 13.43 -3.48
N LYS A 110 -4.75 14.49 -3.12
CA LYS A 110 -5.92 14.40 -2.23
C LYS A 110 -7.10 13.69 -2.88
N LEU A 111 -7.21 13.74 -4.21
CA LEU A 111 -8.28 13.10 -4.95
C LEU A 111 -8.10 11.58 -5.09
N LEU A 112 -6.90 11.06 -4.83
CA LEU A 112 -6.62 9.63 -4.91
C LEU A 112 -7.31 8.86 -3.78
N LYS A 113 -8.00 7.79 -4.18
CA LYS A 113 -8.78 6.92 -3.29
C LYS A 113 -8.35 5.47 -3.41
N LEU A 114 -8.24 4.83 -2.25
CA LEU A 114 -7.86 3.44 -2.09
C LEU A 114 -9.05 2.69 -1.50
N ARG A 115 -9.42 1.55 -2.09
CA ARG A 115 -10.44 0.67 -1.54
C ARG A 115 -9.81 -0.41 -0.68
N ILE A 116 -10.33 -0.57 0.52
CA ILE A 116 -9.85 -1.55 1.50
C ILE A 116 -11.03 -2.42 1.91
N PRO A 117 -11.01 -3.73 1.63
CA PRO A 117 -12.01 -4.66 2.11
C PRO A 117 -12.18 -4.57 3.63
N GLY A 118 -13.42 -4.43 4.10
CA GLY A 118 -13.75 -4.24 5.52
C GLY A 118 -13.72 -2.80 6.03
N GLN A 119 -13.07 -1.86 5.33
CA GLN A 119 -13.04 -0.43 5.70
C GLN A 119 -13.71 0.48 4.67
N GLY A 120 -13.93 0.01 3.44
CA GLY A 120 -14.55 0.78 2.37
C GLY A 120 -13.55 1.58 1.54
N GLU A 121 -14.00 2.69 0.98
CA GLU A 121 -13.16 3.59 0.19
C GLU A 121 -12.58 4.69 1.10
N VAL A 122 -11.26 4.82 1.11
CA VAL A 122 -10.53 5.82 1.90
C VAL A 122 -9.62 6.64 1.01
N SER A 123 -9.32 7.89 1.37
CA SER A 123 -8.29 8.65 0.66
C SER A 123 -6.93 7.93 0.80
N LEU A 124 -6.16 7.83 -0.28
CA LEU A 124 -4.82 7.23 -0.25
C LEU A 124 -3.95 7.91 0.81
N ARG A 125 -3.96 9.26 0.84
CA ARG A 125 -3.28 10.05 1.86
C ARG A 125 -3.71 9.70 3.28
N GLY A 126 -5.02 9.62 3.53
CA GLY A 126 -5.57 9.40 4.87
C GLY A 126 -5.39 7.98 5.42
N TYR A 127 -5.08 7.01 4.54
CA TYR A 127 -4.74 5.65 4.93
C TYR A 127 -3.32 5.54 5.52
N PHE A 128 -2.43 6.45 5.17
CA PHE A 128 -1.10 6.55 5.75
C PHE A 128 -1.11 7.55 6.91
N ARG A 129 -0.81 7.06 8.11
CA ARG A 129 -0.81 7.85 9.34
C ARG A 129 0.58 7.86 9.97
N HIS A 130 1.04 9.04 10.36
CA HIS A 130 2.30 9.16 11.09
C HIS A 130 2.19 8.51 12.47
N ILE A 131 3.20 7.75 12.88
CA ILE A 131 3.19 6.96 14.12
C ILE A 131 3.00 7.80 15.38
N LYS A 132 3.44 9.07 15.36
CA LYS A 132 3.18 10.06 16.41
C LYS A 132 1.70 10.25 16.75
N TYR A 133 0.81 10.02 15.77
CA TYR A 133 -0.65 10.16 15.91
C TYR A 133 -1.37 8.80 15.97
N ALA A 134 -0.64 7.73 16.24
CA ALA A 134 -1.21 6.41 16.43
C ALA A 134 -1.93 6.33 17.78
N GLN A 135 -3.03 5.60 17.81
CA GLN A 135 -3.76 5.25 19.02
C GLN A 135 -3.35 3.86 19.48
N THR A 136 -3.54 3.56 20.77
CA THR A 136 -3.40 2.19 21.28
C THR A 136 -4.42 1.26 20.62
N GLY A 137 -4.00 0.02 20.36
CA GLY A 137 -4.80 -0.96 19.64
C GLY A 137 -4.62 -0.88 18.12
N TYR A 138 -5.62 -1.39 17.41
CA TYR A 138 -5.62 -1.47 15.96
C TYR A 138 -6.07 -0.13 15.34
N ASN A 139 -5.23 0.44 14.49
CA ASN A 139 -5.49 1.76 13.89
C ASN A 139 -6.23 1.69 12.55
N GLY A 140 -6.35 0.50 11.96
CA GLY A 140 -6.94 0.31 10.63
C GLY A 140 -6.23 1.07 9.51
N ARG A 141 -4.97 1.47 9.71
CA ARG A 141 -4.22 2.36 8.82
C ARG A 141 -2.76 1.97 8.81
N VAL A 142 -2.07 2.31 7.73
CA VAL A 142 -0.60 2.14 7.66
C VAL A 142 0.03 3.17 8.58
N LEU A 143 0.69 2.72 9.62
CA LEU A 143 1.50 3.56 10.50
C LEU A 143 2.89 3.72 9.89
N PHE A 144 3.38 4.96 9.82
CA PHE A 144 4.73 5.20 9.32
C PHE A 144 5.52 6.16 10.19
N GLY A 145 6.84 5.98 10.23
CA GLY A 145 7.73 6.84 10.99
C GLY A 145 9.20 6.56 10.69
N GLY A 146 10.04 7.54 11.02
CA GLY A 146 11.49 7.41 10.91
C GLY A 146 12.09 6.72 12.14
N GLY A 147 13.15 5.94 11.95
CA GLY A 147 13.89 5.37 13.07
C GLY A 147 15.16 4.63 12.68
N LEU A 148 15.71 3.92 13.67
CA LEU A 148 16.96 3.17 13.56
C LEU A 148 16.79 1.74 14.07
N ILE A 149 17.66 0.86 13.60
CA ILE A 149 17.80 -0.47 14.18
C ILE A 149 18.49 -0.29 15.53
N GLU A 150 17.80 -0.64 16.61
CA GLU A 150 18.36 -0.60 17.97
C GLU A 150 19.21 -1.84 18.23
N GLN A 151 18.73 -3.01 17.80
CA GLN A 151 19.42 -4.27 18.04
C GLN A 151 19.04 -5.32 16.99
N ARG A 152 20.01 -6.16 16.62
CA ARG A 152 19.79 -7.39 15.84
C ARG A 152 19.78 -8.60 16.77
N TYR A 153 18.90 -9.55 16.51
CA TYR A 153 18.78 -10.81 17.25
C TYR A 153 18.89 -11.98 16.27
N GLY A 154 20.11 -12.35 15.88
CA GLY A 154 20.29 -13.28 14.76
C GLY A 154 19.61 -12.73 13.50
N LEU A 155 18.59 -13.44 12.99
CA LEU A 155 17.78 -12.98 11.86
C LEU A 155 16.70 -11.95 12.25
N GLY A 156 16.31 -11.90 13.52
CA GLY A 156 15.34 -10.93 14.04
C GLY A 156 15.97 -9.55 14.26
N PHE A 157 15.13 -8.55 14.49
CA PHE A 157 15.59 -7.19 14.75
C PHE A 157 14.59 -6.41 15.60
N LYS A 158 15.11 -5.38 16.27
CA LYS A 158 14.31 -4.38 16.97
C LYS A 158 14.61 -3.02 16.39
N PHE A 159 13.55 -2.33 16.02
CA PHE A 159 13.55 -1.02 15.44
C PHE A 159 13.03 -0.01 16.47
N ARG A 160 13.68 1.14 16.55
CA ARG A 160 13.30 2.23 17.46
C ARG A 160 12.95 3.45 16.64
N PHE A 161 11.71 3.92 16.79
CA PHE A 161 11.25 5.14 16.14
C PHE A 161 11.80 6.38 16.86
N PHE A 162 12.03 7.44 16.10
CA PHE A 162 12.36 8.75 16.66
C PHE A 162 11.13 9.41 17.29
N ASP A 163 9.98 9.19 16.68
CA ASP A 163 8.70 9.66 17.16
C ASP A 163 8.27 8.97 18.45
N ARG A 164 7.48 9.71 19.23
CA ARG A 164 6.97 9.29 20.51
C ARG A 164 5.46 9.42 20.54
N ILE A 165 4.80 8.46 21.20
CA ILE A 165 3.37 8.51 21.52
C ILE A 165 3.30 8.88 23.00
N ASP A 166 2.57 9.96 23.34
CA ASP A 166 2.47 10.49 24.71
C ASP A 166 3.84 10.72 25.41
N GLY A 167 4.85 11.13 24.64
CA GLY A 167 6.21 11.32 25.14
C GLY A 167 7.00 10.03 25.42
N LYS A 168 6.40 8.86 25.17
CA LYS A 168 6.99 7.53 25.36
C LYS A 168 7.54 6.99 24.04
N LEU A 169 8.60 6.20 24.15
CA LEU A 169 9.29 5.61 23.00
C LEU A 169 8.41 4.56 22.32
N VAL A 170 8.49 4.50 20.99
CA VAL A 170 7.85 3.45 20.18
C VAL A 170 8.91 2.53 19.59
N THR A 171 8.69 1.23 19.69
CA THR A 171 9.58 0.21 19.15
C THR A 171 8.81 -0.84 18.36
N LEU A 172 9.38 -1.32 17.26
CA LEU A 172 8.86 -2.47 16.51
C LEU A 172 9.85 -3.62 16.67
N TYR A 173 9.36 -4.78 17.09
CA TYR A 173 10.17 -5.99 17.24
C TYR A 173 9.71 -7.06 16.25
N VAL A 174 10.67 -7.62 15.53
CA VAL A 174 10.45 -8.77 14.66
C VAL A 174 11.31 -9.91 15.17
N SER A 175 10.65 -11.03 15.48
CA SER A 175 11.34 -12.22 15.98
C SER A 175 12.13 -12.95 14.87
N PRO A 176 13.17 -13.72 15.23
CA PRO A 176 13.87 -14.56 14.27
C PRO A 176 12.95 -15.57 13.58
N ALA A 177 11.95 -16.09 14.29
CA ALA A 177 10.98 -17.04 13.77
C ALA A 177 10.10 -16.40 12.67
N GLN A 178 9.64 -15.17 12.86
CA GLN A 178 8.90 -14.42 11.83
C GLN A 178 9.75 -14.19 10.58
N MET A 179 11.03 -13.86 10.76
CA MET A 179 11.97 -13.71 9.63
C MET A 179 12.22 -15.03 8.90
N GLN A 180 12.38 -16.15 9.61
CA GLN A 180 12.58 -17.46 8.99
C GLN A 180 11.34 -17.95 8.22
N ALA A 181 10.14 -17.70 8.76
CA ALA A 181 8.89 -18.09 8.12
C ALA A 181 8.58 -17.25 6.86
N TYR A 182 9.15 -16.06 6.75
CA TYR A 182 8.85 -15.15 5.65
C TYR A 182 9.70 -15.42 4.41
N ARG A 183 9.03 -15.64 3.27
CA ARG A 183 9.66 -15.98 1.98
C ARG A 183 10.68 -14.94 1.52
N SER A 184 10.42 -13.65 1.77
CA SER A 184 11.26 -12.54 1.32
C SER A 184 12.14 -11.96 2.42
N SER A 185 12.47 -12.74 3.46
CA SER A 185 13.29 -12.29 4.57
C SER A 185 14.72 -11.91 4.19
N ARG A 186 15.25 -12.47 3.10
CA ARG A 186 16.55 -12.07 2.54
C ARG A 186 16.55 -10.61 2.10
N TYR A 187 15.48 -10.16 1.44
CA TYR A 187 15.34 -8.77 1.00
C TYR A 187 15.32 -7.80 2.19
N ILE A 188 14.54 -8.11 3.23
CA ILE A 188 14.54 -7.30 4.47
C ILE A 188 15.94 -7.30 5.09
N SER A 189 16.62 -8.45 5.14
CA SER A 189 17.97 -8.54 5.71
C SER A 189 18.98 -7.68 4.95
N GLU A 190 18.88 -7.63 3.63
CA GLU A 190 19.70 -6.81 2.73
C GLU A 190 19.43 -5.31 2.94
N LEU A 191 18.17 -4.88 2.98
CA LEU A 191 17.82 -3.49 3.32
C LEU A 191 18.43 -3.06 4.66
N LEU A 192 18.28 -3.92 5.67
CA LEU A 192 18.81 -3.63 6.99
C LEU A 192 20.35 -3.70 7.06
N SER A 193 21.02 -4.29 6.06
CA SER A 193 22.49 -4.32 5.98
C SER A 193 23.07 -2.94 5.67
N HIS A 194 22.31 -2.09 4.98
CA HIS A 194 22.65 -0.68 4.70
C HIS A 194 22.42 0.27 5.86
N ALA A 195 22.23 -0.23 7.09
CA ALA A 195 21.99 0.61 8.27
C ALA A 195 23.14 1.58 8.56
N ASP A 196 24.36 1.17 8.23
CA ASP A 196 25.54 2.02 8.39
C ASP A 196 25.65 3.08 7.29
N ASP A 197 25.06 2.82 6.12
CA ASP A 197 25.09 3.73 4.96
C ASP A 197 24.01 4.83 5.00
N VAL A 198 22.93 4.62 5.77
CA VAL A 198 21.78 5.56 5.82
C VAL A 198 21.67 6.29 7.16
N LYS A 199 21.21 7.55 7.12
CA LYS A 199 20.97 8.37 8.33
C LYS A 199 19.84 7.79 9.18
N PHE A 200 18.81 7.22 8.55
CA PHE A 200 17.69 6.55 9.19
C PHE A 200 16.92 5.70 8.17
N PHE A 201 16.00 4.87 8.64
CA PHE A 201 15.01 4.20 7.80
C PHE A 201 13.63 4.83 8.00
N THR A 202 12.81 4.82 6.96
CA THR A 202 11.37 5.07 7.09
C THR A 202 10.65 3.73 7.09
N VAL A 203 9.97 3.42 8.18
CA VAL A 203 9.24 2.15 8.33
C VAL A 203 7.75 2.41 8.19
N TYR A 204 7.09 1.55 7.42
CA TYR A 204 5.64 1.51 7.21
C TYR A 204 5.12 0.17 7.69
N ALA A 205 4.11 0.18 8.56
CA ALA A 205 3.59 -1.04 9.16
C ALA A 205 2.08 -0.98 9.35
N LEU A 206 1.42 -2.09 9.05
CA LEU A 206 0.05 -2.37 9.47
C LEU A 206 0.13 -3.28 10.68
N GLY A 207 -0.32 -2.77 11.82
CA GLY A 207 -0.13 -3.46 13.08
C GLY A 207 -0.93 -2.86 14.22
N THR A 208 -0.76 -3.47 15.38
CA THR A 208 -1.41 -3.08 16.63
C THR A 208 -0.39 -2.36 17.50
N VAL A 209 -0.77 -1.20 18.04
CA VAL A 209 0.05 -0.48 19.01
C VAL A 209 -0.29 -0.98 20.41
N THR A 210 0.64 -1.67 21.04
CA THR A 210 0.51 -2.20 22.40
C THR A 210 1.31 -1.35 23.37
N GLN A 211 0.80 -1.12 24.58
CA GLN A 211 1.61 -0.50 25.63
C GLN A 211 2.47 -1.56 26.30
N SER A 212 3.75 -1.27 26.53
CA SER A 212 4.59 -2.23 27.23
C SER A 212 4.07 -2.46 28.65
N PRO A 213 4.23 -3.67 29.23
CA PRO A 213 3.77 -3.97 30.58
C PRO A 213 4.34 -3.02 31.64
N SER A 214 5.54 -2.46 31.38
CA SER A 214 6.18 -1.46 32.23
C SER A 214 5.53 -0.06 32.17
N GLY A 215 4.67 0.19 31.18
CA GLY A 215 4.06 1.49 30.91
C GLY A 215 5.02 2.55 30.35
N LYS A 216 6.29 2.22 30.12
CA LYS A 216 7.35 3.18 29.72
C LYS A 216 7.51 3.35 28.21
N SER A 217 6.91 2.48 27.41
CA SER A 217 7.05 2.46 25.95
C SER A 217 5.81 1.87 25.28
N TYR A 218 5.73 2.07 23.96
CA TYR A 218 4.77 1.42 23.09
C TYR A 218 5.49 0.44 22.15
N GLY A 219 4.90 -0.73 21.95
CA GLY A 219 5.26 -1.71 20.94
C GLY A 219 4.38 -1.54 19.71
N LEU A 220 4.96 -1.61 18.53
CA LEU A 220 4.22 -1.82 17.29
C LEU A 220 4.39 -3.28 16.88
N GLU A 221 3.30 -4.03 17.01
CA GLU A 221 3.24 -5.45 16.71
C GLU A 221 2.64 -5.67 15.32
N VAL A 222 3.31 -6.49 14.52
CA VAL A 222 2.92 -6.82 13.15
C VAL A 222 2.71 -8.32 13.07
N ASP A 223 1.54 -8.74 12.60
CA ASP A 223 1.15 -10.15 12.52
C ASP A 223 1.90 -10.89 11.40
N ASP A 224 2.12 -10.22 10.26
CA ASP A 224 2.75 -10.78 9.07
C ASP A 224 3.75 -9.78 8.47
N LEU A 225 4.94 -10.23 8.06
CA LEU A 225 5.94 -9.34 7.46
C LEU A 225 5.52 -8.74 6.11
N ARG A 226 4.45 -9.25 5.46
CA ARG A 226 3.79 -8.57 4.32
C ARG A 226 3.13 -7.25 4.70
N HIS A 227 2.86 -7.06 6.00
CA HIS A 227 2.35 -5.83 6.59
C HIS A 227 3.47 -4.91 7.07
N LEU A 228 4.73 -5.18 6.70
CA LEU A 228 5.89 -4.35 6.98
C LEU A 228 6.58 -3.98 5.68
N ALA A 229 6.90 -2.69 5.53
CA ALA A 229 7.75 -2.20 4.46
C ALA A 229 8.79 -1.24 5.05
N ILE A 230 10.03 -1.36 4.59
CA ILE A 230 11.16 -0.58 5.08
C ILE A 230 11.78 0.15 3.89
N VAL A 231 11.93 1.45 4.02
CA VAL A 231 12.51 2.32 3.00
C VAL A 231 13.80 2.92 3.53
N LEU A 232 14.87 2.80 2.73
CA LEU A 232 16.15 3.44 3.01
C LEU A 232 15.97 4.96 3.04
N GLY A 233 16.42 5.60 4.12
CA GLY A 233 16.47 7.06 4.21
C GLY A 233 17.68 7.64 3.48
N PRO A 234 17.94 8.94 3.65
CA PRO A 234 19.06 9.61 3.00
C PRO A 234 20.39 8.97 3.41
N ALA A 235 21.32 8.87 2.46
CA ALA A 235 22.67 8.39 2.73
C ALA A 235 23.38 9.27 3.78
N LYS A 236 24.25 8.66 4.58
CA LYS A 236 25.21 9.41 5.40
C LYS A 236 26.23 10.03 4.45
N ASP A 237 26.57 11.28 4.71
CA ASP A 237 27.67 11.93 3.99
C ASP A 237 28.94 11.16 4.39
N LEU A 238 29.55 10.45 3.44
CA LEU A 238 30.87 9.87 3.62
C LEU A 238 31.82 11.06 3.76
N VAL A 239 32.14 11.43 4.99
CA VAL A 239 33.25 12.33 5.25
C VAL A 239 34.47 11.58 4.72
N GLU A 240 35.00 12.01 3.57
CA GLU A 240 36.30 11.56 3.09
C GLU A 240 37.36 11.95 4.14
N GLU A 241 37.59 11.07 5.11
CA GLU A 241 38.79 11.09 5.91
C GLU A 241 39.97 10.70 5.00
N GLY A 242 40.61 11.72 4.43
CA GLY A 242 42.04 11.71 4.19
C GLY A 242 42.51 12.06 2.77
N LYS A 243 42.73 13.37 2.51
CA LYS A 243 44.00 13.87 1.96
C LYS A 243 44.08 15.41 1.97
N ALA A 244 44.52 15.97 3.09
CA ALA A 244 45.26 17.24 3.05
C ALA A 244 46.67 16.93 3.57
N ALA A 245 47.53 16.47 2.66
CA ALA A 245 48.97 16.53 2.88
C ALA A 245 49.33 18.01 2.99
N ALA A 246 49.82 18.43 4.16
CA ALA A 246 50.37 19.75 4.37
C ALA A 246 51.67 19.91 3.55
N PRO A 247 51.93 21.10 2.97
CA PRO A 247 53.21 21.41 2.32
C PRO A 247 54.37 21.54 3.31
#